data_AF-A0A349NBC6-F1
#
_entry.id   AF-A0A349NBC6-F1
#
_cell.length_a   1.000
_cell.length_b   1.000
_cell.length_c   1.000
_cell.angle_alpha   90.00
_cell.angle_beta   90.00
_cell.angle_gamma   90.00
#
_symmetry.space_group_name_H-M   'P 1'
#
loop_
_entity.id
_entity.type
_entity.pdbx_description
1 polymer ?
#
loop_
_entity_poly.entity_id
_entity_poly.type
_entity_poly.pdbx_seq_one_letter_code
_entity_poly.pdbx_strand_id
1 'polypeptide(L)'
;MELEAGQSSLPIPSPQDLENQIPCQASVKELVFSSKAEIQNIPKGLEEHRLLVFCGPCSIHNTSGVFDFTQRLAELASEVREDILLVIRTDFEKPRSMVGWKGPLYDRELEGSSDSVGRLCVARRILASIAKLSLRCTTEFLNPMLPPFQKVYNLYGCTGVGAVERRIDREVASGLDMPIGVKNNLVGEALS
;
A
#
# COMPACT_ATOMS: atom_id res chain seq x y z
N MET A 1 -7.62 38.25 16.10
CA MET A 1 -6.98 37.25 15.21
C MET A 1 -5.92 36.57 16.05
N GLU A 2 -6.36 35.63 16.89
CA GLU A 2 -5.48 34.84 17.74
C GLU A 2 -5.17 33.55 16.97
N LEU A 3 -3.91 33.35 16.62
CA LEU A 3 -3.39 32.06 16.24
C LEU A 3 -3.34 31.24 17.53
N GLU A 4 -4.26 30.29 17.70
CA GLU A 4 -4.17 29.31 18.77
C GLU A 4 -2.86 28.53 18.63
N ALA A 5 -1.94 28.81 19.54
CA ALA A 5 -0.74 28.02 19.76
C ALA A 5 -1.16 26.68 20.37
N GLY A 6 -0.82 25.56 19.72
CA GLY A 6 -0.95 24.26 20.36
C GLY A 6 -1.14 23.01 19.48
N GLN A 7 -0.65 22.97 18.24
CA GLN A 7 -0.45 21.64 17.60
C GLN A 7 0.81 21.00 18.19
N SER A 8 0.60 20.22 19.25
CA SER A 8 1.59 19.29 19.79
C SER A 8 2.03 18.34 18.68
N SER A 9 3.27 18.49 18.19
CA SER A 9 3.88 17.52 17.29
C SER A 9 4.28 16.31 18.11
N LEU A 10 3.37 15.35 18.27
CA LEU A 10 3.74 14.05 18.84
C LEU A 10 4.81 13.40 17.95
N PRO A 11 5.92 12.91 18.53
CA PRO A 11 6.97 12.27 17.75
C PRO A 11 6.42 11.01 17.07
N ILE A 12 6.69 10.87 15.77
CA ILE A 12 6.37 9.66 15.03
C ILE A 12 7.40 8.59 15.41
N PRO A 13 6.98 7.35 15.79
CA PRO A 13 7.91 6.28 16.12
C PRO A 13 8.79 5.94 14.91
N SER A 14 9.98 5.38 15.14
CA SER A 14 10.77 4.86 14.03
C SER A 14 10.06 3.65 13.38
N PRO A 15 10.36 3.33 12.11
CA PRO A 15 9.86 2.09 11.50
C PRO A 15 10.22 0.83 12.30
N GLN A 16 11.40 0.83 12.93
CA GLN A 16 11.85 -0.27 13.79
C GLN A 16 11.01 -0.38 15.06
N ASP A 17 10.68 0.74 15.70
CA ASP A 17 9.82 0.74 16.89
C ASP A 17 8.43 0.21 16.56
N LEU A 18 7.88 0.61 15.40
CA LEU A 18 6.60 0.12 14.93
C LEU A 18 6.65 -1.37 14.57
N GLU A 19 7.76 -1.87 14.01
CA GLU A 19 7.96 -3.30 13.80
C GLU A 19 8.07 -4.07 15.11
N ASN A 20 8.76 -3.53 16.12
CA ASN A 20 8.85 -4.17 17.43
C ASN A 20 7.47 -4.24 18.13
N GLN A 21 6.64 -3.20 17.98
CA GLN A 21 5.28 -3.16 18.55
C GLN A 21 4.30 -4.06 17.78
N ILE A 22 4.43 -4.11 16.45
CA ILE A 22 3.54 -4.86 15.55
C ILE A 22 4.44 -5.67 14.61
N PRO A 23 4.93 -6.85 15.06
CA PRO A 23 5.88 -7.63 14.28
C PRO A 23 5.22 -8.22 13.04
N CYS A 24 5.97 -8.22 11.94
CA CYS A 24 5.59 -8.96 10.74
C CYS A 24 5.95 -10.44 10.92
N GLN A 25 4.96 -11.32 10.74
CA GLN A 25 5.14 -12.77 10.92
C GLN A 25 6.11 -13.32 9.87
N ALA A 26 6.89 -14.34 10.24
CA ALA A 26 7.84 -14.97 9.33
C ALA A 26 7.16 -15.53 8.06
N SER A 27 5.96 -16.09 8.19
CA SER A 27 5.13 -16.57 7.07
C SER A 27 4.78 -15.47 6.06
N VAL A 28 4.58 -14.23 6.52
CA VAL A 28 4.29 -13.09 5.65
C VAL A 28 5.55 -12.65 4.90
N LYS A 29 6.70 -12.61 5.59
CA LYS A 29 7.99 -12.32 4.95
C LYS A 29 8.30 -13.36 3.87
N GLU A 30 8.05 -14.64 4.16
CA GLU A 30 8.21 -15.75 3.20
C GLU A 30 7.23 -15.65 2.03
N LEU A 31 5.96 -15.34 2.27
CA LEU A 31 4.98 -15.11 1.22
C LEU A 31 5.43 -13.99 0.27
N VAL A 32 5.84 -12.85 0.81
CA VAL A 32 6.33 -11.73 -0.01
C VAL A 32 7.58 -12.14 -0.77
N PHE A 33 8.54 -12.77 -0.11
CA PHE A 33 9.81 -13.20 -0.71
C PHE A 33 9.60 -14.20 -1.85
N SER A 34 8.87 -15.30 -1.60
CA SER A 34 8.56 -16.33 -2.60
C SER A 34 7.77 -15.78 -3.79
N SER A 35 6.90 -14.80 -3.56
CA SER A 35 6.07 -14.20 -4.62
C SER A 35 6.81 -13.17 -5.48
N LYS A 36 8.01 -12.71 -5.09
CA LYS A 36 8.77 -11.70 -5.84
C LYS A 36 9.09 -12.17 -7.26
N ALA A 37 9.40 -13.46 -7.43
CA ALA A 37 9.69 -14.02 -8.74
C ALA A 37 8.43 -14.01 -9.62
N GLU A 38 7.29 -14.47 -9.10
CA GLU A 38 6.01 -14.54 -9.85
C GLU A 38 5.64 -13.17 -10.45
N ILE A 39 5.64 -12.13 -9.61
CA ILE A 39 5.24 -10.78 -10.04
C ILE A 39 6.25 -10.14 -11.01
N GLN A 40 7.52 -10.57 -11.00
CA GLN A 40 8.54 -10.12 -11.94
C GLN A 40 8.50 -10.88 -13.25
N ASN A 41 8.09 -12.15 -13.23
CA ASN A 41 8.08 -13.06 -14.36
C ASN A 41 6.89 -12.83 -15.28
N ILE A 42 5.70 -12.60 -14.71
CA ILE A 42 4.46 -12.40 -15.49
C ILE A 42 4.60 -11.27 -16.53
N PRO A 43 5.03 -10.04 -16.18
CA PRO A 43 5.17 -8.96 -17.17
C PRO A 43 6.28 -9.20 -18.20
N LYS A 44 7.23 -10.10 -17.90
CA LYS A 44 8.32 -10.48 -18.81
C LYS A 44 7.92 -11.61 -19.77
N GLY A 45 6.70 -12.14 -19.65
CA GLY A 45 6.27 -13.31 -20.42
C GLY A 45 6.96 -14.61 -20.01
N LEU A 46 7.59 -14.67 -18.83
CA LEU A 46 8.20 -15.90 -18.32
C LEU A 46 7.15 -16.85 -17.70
N GLU A 47 5.93 -16.35 -17.52
CA GLU A 47 4.73 -17.09 -17.10
C GLU A 47 3.59 -16.76 -18.07
N GLU A 48 3.71 -17.20 -19.34
CA GLU A 48 2.88 -16.77 -20.48
C GLU A 48 1.36 -16.94 -20.31
N HIS A 49 0.92 -17.81 -19.40
CA HIS A 49 -0.49 -18.12 -19.18
C HIS A 49 -1.09 -17.41 -17.96
N ARG A 50 -0.28 -16.75 -17.12
CA ARG A 50 -0.75 -16.14 -15.87
C ARG A 50 -0.95 -14.64 -15.99
N LEU A 51 -2.11 -14.17 -15.56
CA LEU A 51 -2.45 -12.76 -15.51
C LEU A 51 -2.17 -12.19 -14.11
N LEU A 52 -1.44 -11.08 -14.04
CA LEU A 52 -1.29 -10.29 -12.81
C LEU A 52 -2.49 -9.35 -12.66
N VAL A 53 -3.25 -9.48 -11.57
CA VAL A 53 -4.45 -8.67 -11.32
C VAL A 53 -4.33 -7.94 -9.99
N PHE A 54 -4.34 -6.61 -10.06
CA PHE A 54 -4.48 -5.73 -8.91
C PHE A 54 -5.97 -5.40 -8.69
N CYS A 55 -6.54 -5.84 -7.57
CA CYS A 55 -7.96 -5.62 -7.28
C CYS A 55 -8.19 -5.18 -5.83
N GLY A 56 -9.29 -4.51 -5.54
CA GLY A 56 -9.58 -4.05 -4.19
C GLY A 56 -10.29 -2.71 -4.14
N PRO A 57 -10.66 -2.26 -2.93
CA PRO A 57 -11.27 -0.96 -2.74
C PRO A 57 -10.33 0.15 -3.21
N CYS A 58 -10.89 1.29 -3.62
CA CYS A 58 -10.07 2.43 -4.02
C CYS A 58 -9.28 3.02 -2.84
N SER A 59 -9.77 2.86 -1.61
CA SER A 59 -9.11 3.23 -0.34
C SER A 59 -9.67 2.45 0.85
N ILE A 60 -8.80 2.21 1.83
CA ILE A 60 -9.12 1.54 3.09
C ILE A 60 -9.73 2.54 4.10
N HIS A 61 -11.01 2.88 3.96
CA HIS A 61 -11.72 3.78 4.91
C HIS A 61 -12.54 3.01 5.96
N ASN A 62 -13.13 1.87 5.58
CA ASN A 62 -13.93 1.02 6.46
C ASN A 62 -13.20 -0.30 6.74
N THR A 63 -12.73 -0.47 7.97
CA THR A 63 -11.98 -1.67 8.38
C THR A 63 -12.81 -2.95 8.30
N SER A 64 -14.10 -2.92 8.69
CA SER A 64 -14.94 -4.14 8.66
C SER A 64 -15.25 -4.57 7.22
N GLY A 65 -15.57 -3.61 6.35
CA GLY A 65 -15.81 -3.87 4.93
C GLY A 65 -14.57 -4.42 4.21
N VAL A 66 -13.38 -3.94 4.58
CA VAL A 66 -12.12 -4.47 4.05
C VAL A 66 -11.90 -5.92 4.46
N PHE A 67 -12.22 -6.29 5.71
CA PHE A 67 -12.06 -7.67 6.15
C PHE A 67 -13.03 -8.64 5.46
N ASP A 68 -14.32 -8.29 5.32
CA ASP A 68 -15.28 -9.08 4.56
C ASP A 68 -14.82 -9.25 3.09
N PHE A 69 -14.38 -8.17 2.46
CA PHE A 69 -13.82 -8.21 1.11
C PHE A 69 -12.59 -9.14 1.02
N THR A 70 -11.65 -9.05 1.96
CA THR A 70 -10.43 -9.86 1.93
C THR A 70 -10.68 -11.35 2.17
N GLN A 71 -11.70 -11.71 2.94
CA GLN A 71 -12.04 -13.13 3.14
C GLN A 71 -12.53 -13.75 1.83
N ARG A 72 -13.48 -13.09 1.15
CA ARG A 72 -13.98 -13.53 -0.15
C ARG A 72 -12.88 -13.54 -1.22
N LEU A 73 -12.01 -12.53 -1.19
CA LEU A 73 -10.89 -12.46 -2.12
C LEU A 73 -9.88 -13.58 -1.89
N ALA A 74 -9.65 -14.01 -0.64
CA ALA A 74 -8.75 -15.12 -0.34
C ALA A 74 -9.28 -16.45 -0.90
N GLU A 75 -10.59 -16.70 -0.80
CA GLU A 75 -11.24 -17.85 -1.43
C GLU A 75 -11.06 -17.83 -2.94
N LEU A 76 -11.40 -16.70 -3.59
CA LEU A 76 -11.22 -16.53 -5.03
C LEU A 76 -9.75 -16.68 -5.45
N ALA A 77 -8.81 -16.09 -4.70
CA ALA A 77 -7.39 -16.18 -4.97
C ALA A 77 -6.87 -17.63 -4.93
N SER A 78 -7.49 -18.51 -4.13
CA SER A 78 -7.19 -19.94 -4.15
C SER A 78 -7.73 -20.62 -5.40
N GLU A 79 -8.96 -20.29 -5.80
CA GLU A 79 -9.65 -20.85 -6.97
C GLU A 79 -8.94 -20.54 -8.28
N VAL A 80 -8.49 -19.30 -8.48
CA VAL A 80 -7.92 -18.85 -9.77
C VAL A 80 -6.40 -18.87 -9.83
N ARG A 81 -5.70 -19.40 -8.82
CA ARG A 81 -4.24 -19.24 -8.66
C ARG A 81 -3.38 -19.74 -9.83
N GLU A 82 -3.86 -20.73 -10.57
CA GLU A 82 -3.17 -21.33 -11.70
C GLU A 82 -3.09 -20.37 -12.89
N ASP A 83 -4.12 -19.54 -13.09
CA ASP A 83 -4.22 -18.61 -14.22
C ASP A 83 -4.06 -17.14 -13.82
N ILE A 84 -4.25 -16.80 -12.54
CA ILE A 84 -4.26 -15.42 -12.06
C ILE A 84 -3.43 -15.28 -10.78
N LEU A 85 -2.47 -14.37 -10.81
CA LEU A 85 -1.82 -13.84 -9.61
C LEU A 85 -2.63 -12.65 -9.09
N LEU A 86 -3.51 -12.90 -8.12
CA LEU A 86 -4.29 -11.85 -7.45
C LEU A 86 -3.45 -11.12 -6.39
N VAL A 87 -3.43 -9.79 -6.49
CA VAL A 87 -2.78 -8.89 -5.53
C VAL A 87 -3.80 -7.85 -5.07
N ILE A 88 -4.05 -7.77 -3.76
CA ILE A 88 -5.01 -6.83 -3.20
C ILE A 88 -4.43 -5.42 -3.08
N ARG A 89 -5.21 -4.43 -3.49
CA ARG A 89 -4.93 -3.01 -3.27
C ARG A 89 -5.25 -2.59 -1.84
N THR A 90 -4.25 -2.04 -1.15
CA THR A 90 -4.32 -1.54 0.22
C THR A 90 -3.97 -0.06 0.28
N ASP A 91 -4.61 0.74 -0.58
CA ASP A 91 -4.34 2.17 -0.69
C ASP A 91 -4.79 2.92 0.59
N PHE A 92 -3.81 3.36 1.38
CA PHE A 92 -4.01 4.12 2.62
C PHE A 92 -3.84 5.64 2.44
N GLU A 93 -3.42 6.07 1.25
CA GLU A 93 -3.28 7.47 0.88
C GLU A 93 -4.13 7.75 -0.36
N LYS A 94 -4.57 9.00 -0.51
CA LYS A 94 -5.33 9.47 -1.68
C LYS A 94 -4.74 10.75 -2.23
N PRO A 95 -4.38 10.79 -3.53
CA PRO A 95 -3.95 12.02 -4.15
C PRO A 95 -5.17 12.93 -4.33
N ARG A 96 -5.03 14.23 -4.03
CA ARG A 96 -6.11 15.21 -4.15
C ARG A 96 -5.62 16.44 -4.91
N SER A 97 -6.35 16.83 -5.96
CA SER A 97 -6.10 18.07 -6.70
C SER A 97 -6.65 19.31 -5.99
N MET A 98 -7.67 19.12 -5.13
CA MET A 98 -8.31 20.14 -4.30
C MET A 98 -8.35 19.67 -2.85
N VAL A 99 -8.90 20.48 -1.94
CA VAL A 99 -9.12 20.07 -0.54
C VAL A 99 -10.00 18.83 -0.48
N GLY A 100 -9.62 17.90 0.38
CA GLY A 100 -10.46 16.77 0.76
C GLY A 100 -9.70 15.67 1.47
N TRP A 101 -10.41 14.59 1.78
CA TRP A 101 -9.86 13.46 2.51
C TRP A 101 -8.64 12.82 1.82
N LYS A 102 -7.54 12.71 2.55
CA LYS A 102 -6.23 12.23 2.07
C LYS A 102 -5.98 10.75 2.33
N GLY A 103 -6.94 10.04 2.92
CA GLY A 103 -6.81 8.62 3.25
C GLY A 103 -6.67 8.35 4.75
N PRO A 104 -6.81 7.08 5.17
CA PRO A 104 -6.83 6.64 6.57
C PRO A 104 -5.54 6.90 7.35
N LEU A 105 -4.41 7.17 6.68
CA LEU A 105 -3.17 7.59 7.37
C LEU A 105 -3.21 9.04 7.85
N TYR A 106 -4.07 9.86 7.25
CA TYR A 106 -4.18 11.28 7.58
C TYR A 106 -5.43 11.57 8.39
N ASP A 107 -6.52 10.88 8.10
CA ASP A 107 -7.79 11.00 8.84
C ASP A 107 -8.56 9.69 8.66
N ARG A 108 -8.89 8.98 9.74
CA ARG A 108 -9.52 7.66 9.62
C ARG A 108 -11.04 7.75 9.57
N GLU A 109 -11.62 8.59 10.43
CA GLU A 109 -13.06 8.63 10.67
C GLU A 109 -13.75 9.76 9.90
N LEU A 110 -13.00 10.54 9.11
CA LEU A 110 -13.46 11.79 8.50
C LEU A 110 -13.82 12.84 9.57
N GLU A 111 -13.27 12.67 10.76
CA GLU A 111 -13.53 13.50 11.94
C GLU A 111 -12.37 14.48 12.23
N GLY A 112 -11.28 14.42 11.46
CA GLY A 112 -10.15 15.35 11.61
C GLY A 112 -9.24 15.06 12.81
N SER A 113 -9.22 13.83 13.32
CA SER A 113 -8.32 13.43 14.43
C SER A 113 -6.84 13.68 14.11
N SER A 114 -6.06 14.12 15.09
CA SER A 114 -4.62 14.41 14.94
C SER A 114 -3.69 13.23 15.27
N ASP A 115 -4.20 12.07 15.71
CA ASP A 115 -3.39 10.91 16.13
C ASP A 115 -2.74 10.15 14.95
N SER A 116 -1.60 10.65 14.49
CA SER A 116 -0.82 10.04 13.40
C SER A 116 -0.24 8.68 13.77
N VAL A 117 0.13 8.46 15.04
CA VAL A 117 0.75 7.21 15.49
C VAL A 117 -0.29 6.10 15.52
N GLY A 118 -1.46 6.35 16.09
CA GLY A 118 -2.58 5.41 16.08
C GLY A 118 -2.98 5.00 14.67
N ARG A 119 -3.00 5.94 13.72
CA ARG A 119 -3.30 5.66 12.30
C ARG A 119 -2.25 4.75 11.65
N LEU A 120 -0.96 4.99 11.88
CA LEU A 120 0.12 4.12 11.40
C LEU A 120 -0.01 2.70 11.98
N CYS A 121 -0.29 2.59 13.28
CA CYS A 121 -0.53 1.31 13.95
C CYS A 121 -1.72 0.56 13.34
N VAL A 122 -2.82 1.25 13.06
CA VAL A 122 -4.02 0.67 12.44
C VAL A 122 -3.73 0.18 11.03
N ALA A 123 -3.10 1.02 10.18
CA ALA A 123 -2.74 0.63 8.81
C ALA A 123 -1.86 -0.63 8.80
N ARG A 124 -0.86 -0.69 9.69
CA ARG A 124 0.02 -1.85 9.84
C ARG A 124 -0.74 -3.10 10.32
N ARG A 125 -1.68 -2.97 11.26
CA ARG A 125 -2.52 -4.09 11.72
C ARG A 125 -3.43 -4.60 10.61
N ILE A 126 -3.99 -3.72 9.78
CA ILE A 126 -4.80 -4.11 8.63
C ILE A 126 -3.96 -4.92 7.65
N LEU A 127 -2.78 -4.42 7.26
CA LEU A 127 -1.85 -5.15 6.40
C LEU A 127 -1.48 -6.54 6.97
N ALA A 128 -1.16 -6.60 8.27
CA ALA A 128 -0.85 -7.85 8.94
C ALA A 128 -2.03 -8.83 8.93
N SER A 129 -3.26 -8.36 9.14
CA SER A 129 -4.46 -9.19 9.10
C SER A 129 -4.79 -9.68 7.69
N ILE A 130 -4.59 -8.86 6.66
CA ILE A 130 -4.76 -9.28 5.26
C ILE A 130 -3.72 -10.34 4.89
N ALA A 131 -2.46 -10.13 5.27
CA ALA A 131 -1.38 -11.07 4.96
C ALA A 131 -1.55 -12.44 5.66
N LYS A 132 -2.26 -12.50 6.80
CA LYS A 132 -2.64 -13.78 7.44
C LYS A 132 -3.61 -14.63 6.61
N LEU A 133 -4.32 -14.02 5.67
CA LEU A 133 -5.18 -14.71 4.71
C LEU A 133 -4.40 -15.19 3.48
N SER A 134 -3.05 -15.16 3.53
CA SER A 134 -2.15 -15.47 2.42
C SER A 134 -2.35 -14.59 1.17
N LEU A 135 -2.97 -13.41 1.35
CA LEU A 135 -3.14 -12.42 0.30
C LEU A 135 -1.88 -11.55 0.16
N ARG A 136 -1.47 -11.35 -1.09
CA ARG A 136 -0.37 -10.46 -1.47
C ARG A 136 -0.90 -9.03 -1.57
N CYS A 137 -0.27 -8.07 -0.91
CA CYS A 137 -0.72 -6.67 -0.93
C CYS A 137 0.07 -5.81 -1.92
N THR A 138 -0.57 -4.75 -2.39
CA THR A 138 0.06 -3.61 -3.06
C THR A 138 -0.48 -2.30 -2.54
N THR A 139 0.33 -1.25 -2.56
CA THR A 139 -0.08 0.10 -2.17
C THR A 139 0.48 1.15 -3.12
N GLU A 140 -0.24 2.26 -3.27
CA GLU A 140 0.26 3.48 -3.88
C GLU A 140 1.09 4.28 -2.85
N PHE A 141 2.40 4.42 -3.09
CA PHE A 141 3.28 5.23 -2.23
C PHE A 141 3.22 6.70 -2.67
N LEU A 142 2.52 7.54 -1.90
CA LEU A 142 2.37 8.97 -2.20
C LEU A 142 3.28 9.84 -1.33
N ASN A 143 3.45 9.47 -0.06
CA ASN A 143 4.35 10.17 0.83
C ASN A 143 5.71 9.43 0.89
N PRO A 144 6.82 10.06 0.47
CA PRO A 144 8.16 9.48 0.47
C PRO A 144 8.63 8.93 1.84
N MET A 145 8.05 9.39 2.94
CA MET A 145 8.44 9.02 4.30
C MET A 145 7.74 7.75 4.82
N LEU A 146 6.64 7.34 4.18
CA LEU A 146 5.80 6.23 4.65
C LEU A 146 6.21 4.81 4.20
N PRO A 147 6.95 4.58 3.09
CA PRO A 147 7.32 3.23 2.68
C PRO A 147 7.97 2.37 3.77
N PRO A 148 8.93 2.87 4.58
CA PRO A 148 9.53 2.06 5.65
C PRO A 148 8.53 1.46 6.65
N PHE A 149 7.37 2.07 6.85
CA PHE A 149 6.35 1.60 7.80
C PHE A 149 5.48 0.45 7.27
N GLN A 150 5.39 0.31 5.94
CA GLN A 150 4.42 -0.58 5.28
C GLN A 150 5.06 -1.58 4.30
N LYS A 151 6.26 -1.30 3.77
CA LYS A 151 6.85 -2.04 2.64
C LYS A 151 6.99 -3.54 2.89
N VAL A 152 7.19 -3.97 4.14
CA VAL A 152 7.35 -5.39 4.51
C VAL A 152 6.12 -6.25 4.18
N TYR A 153 4.94 -5.63 4.03
CA TYR A 153 3.70 -6.33 3.68
C TYR A 153 3.34 -6.26 2.19
N ASN A 154 4.05 -5.43 1.42
CA ASN A 154 3.70 -5.14 0.03
C ASN A 154 4.63 -5.90 -0.92
N LEU A 155 4.03 -6.66 -1.84
CA LEU A 155 4.73 -7.36 -2.90
C LEU A 155 5.06 -6.44 -4.08
N TYR A 156 4.24 -5.42 -4.27
CA TYR A 156 4.29 -4.46 -5.37
C TYR A 156 3.99 -3.06 -4.87
N GLY A 157 4.69 -2.06 -5.39
CA GLY A 157 4.35 -0.66 -5.19
C GLY A 157 3.75 -0.05 -6.46
N CYS A 158 2.83 0.89 -6.30
CA CYS A 158 2.42 1.78 -7.36
C CYS A 158 2.89 3.20 -7.03
N THR A 159 3.23 3.98 -8.05
CA THR A 159 3.30 5.44 -7.94
C THR A 159 1.97 6.06 -8.35
N GLY A 160 1.73 7.28 -7.88
CA GLY A 160 0.52 8.02 -8.26
C GLY A 160 0.56 8.58 -9.67
N VAL A 161 -0.60 9.05 -10.15
CA VAL A 161 -0.70 9.68 -11.48
C VAL A 161 0.23 10.90 -11.55
N GLY A 162 0.97 11.03 -12.66
CA GLY A 162 1.98 12.07 -12.86
C GLY A 162 3.29 11.86 -12.08
N ALA A 163 3.42 10.79 -11.29
CA ALA A 163 4.69 10.45 -10.61
C ALA A 163 5.84 10.21 -11.60
N VAL A 164 5.47 9.80 -12.81
CA VAL A 164 6.37 9.64 -13.94
C VAL A 164 7.24 10.88 -14.21
N GLU A 165 6.71 12.08 -13.99
CA GLU A 165 7.39 13.36 -14.18
C GLU A 165 8.09 13.85 -12.89
N ARG A 166 7.65 13.41 -11.72
CA ARG A 166 8.14 13.88 -10.42
C ARG A 166 9.40 13.13 -9.99
N ARG A 167 10.51 13.86 -9.92
CA ARG A 167 11.84 13.32 -9.52
C ARG A 167 11.80 12.57 -8.18
N ILE A 168 11.15 13.13 -7.16
CA ILE A 168 11.10 12.52 -5.82
C ILE A 168 10.46 11.13 -5.84
N ASP A 169 9.40 10.94 -6.65
CA ASP A 169 8.74 9.64 -6.76
C ASP A 169 9.65 8.60 -7.43
N ARG A 170 10.45 9.03 -8.42
CA ARG A 170 11.45 8.17 -9.08
C ARG A 170 12.61 7.80 -8.13
N GLU A 171 13.05 8.75 -7.30
CA GLU A 171 14.08 8.50 -6.28
C GLU A 171 13.58 7.56 -5.17
N VAL A 172 12.33 7.71 -4.73
CA VAL A 172 11.71 6.76 -3.79
C VAL A 172 11.61 5.38 -4.43
N ALA A 173 11.10 5.30 -5.66
CA ALA A 173 10.93 4.03 -6.37
C ALA A 173 12.26 3.27 -6.55
N SER A 174 13.37 3.96 -6.82
CA SER A 174 14.69 3.32 -6.96
C SER A 174 15.24 2.73 -5.65
N GLY A 175 14.76 3.22 -4.51
CA GLY A 175 15.14 2.72 -3.18
C GLY A 175 14.28 1.57 -2.64
N LEU A 176 13.23 1.15 -3.36
CA LEU A 176 12.32 0.08 -2.94
C LEU A 176 12.79 -1.28 -3.48
N ASP A 177 12.80 -2.29 -2.62
CA ASP A 177 13.24 -3.66 -2.93
C ASP A 177 12.15 -4.53 -3.57
N MET A 178 11.19 -3.89 -4.25
CA MET A 178 10.02 -4.52 -4.89
C MET A 178 9.78 -3.91 -6.28
N PRO A 179 9.11 -4.61 -7.20
CA PRO A 179 8.69 -4.02 -8.46
C PRO A 179 7.74 -2.84 -8.23
N ILE A 180 7.90 -1.80 -9.05
CA ILE A 180 7.12 -0.57 -8.97
C ILE A 180 6.40 -0.30 -10.30
N GLY A 181 5.08 -0.14 -10.21
CA GLY A 181 4.26 0.35 -11.31
C GLY A 181 4.28 1.86 -11.39
N VAL A 182 4.62 2.39 -12.56
CA VAL A 182 4.59 3.83 -12.81
C VAL A 182 3.38 4.16 -13.67
N LYS A 183 2.44 4.93 -13.12
CA LYS A 183 1.26 5.40 -13.87
C LYS A 183 1.68 6.50 -14.85
N ASN A 184 1.06 6.50 -16.04
CA ASN A 184 1.18 7.59 -17.01
C ASN A 184 0.73 8.94 -16.41
N ASN A 185 1.08 10.04 -17.07
CA ASN A 185 0.60 11.37 -16.66
C ASN A 185 -0.90 11.54 -16.93
N LEU A 186 -1.47 12.67 -16.48
CA LEU A 186 -2.91 12.94 -16.60
C LEU A 186 -3.41 13.01 -18.05
N VAL A 187 -2.51 13.21 -19.02
CA VAL A 187 -2.84 13.30 -20.46
C VAL A 187 -2.56 12.00 -21.22
N GLY A 188 -2.07 10.94 -20.54
CA GLY A 188 -1.90 9.61 -21.13
C GLY A 188 -0.48 9.23 -21.52
N GLU A 189 0.53 10.05 -21.22
CA GLU A 189 1.91 9.83 -21.66
C GLU A 189 2.72 9.01 -20.64
N ALA A 190 3.52 8.07 -21.13
CA ALA A 190 4.16 7.04 -20.32
C ALA A 190 5.59 7.37 -19.83
N LEU A 191 6.22 8.40 -20.39
CA LEU A 191 7.53 9.04 -20.08
C LEU A 191 7.96 9.73 -21.39
N SER A 192 8.34 11.02 -21.33
CA SER A 192 9.02 11.71 -22.44
C SER A 192 10.53 11.51 -22.35
#